data_AF-A0A421JF87-F1
#
_entry.id   AF-A0A421JF87-F1
#
_cell.length_a   1.000
_cell.length_b   1.000
_cell.length_c   1.000
_cell.angle_alpha   90.00
_cell.angle_beta   90.00
_cell.angle_gamma   90.00
#
_symmetry.space_group_name_H-M   'P 1'
#
loop_
_entity.id
_entity.type
_entity.pdbx_description
1 polymer ?
#
loop_
_entity_poly.entity_id
_entity_poly.type
_entity_poly.pdbx_seq_one_letter_code
_entity_poly.pdbx_strand_id
1 'polypeptide(L)'
;MTAKKSKSGRMTTTLDLSTCEKLDHLQPIPKSRSSSITSIESEDGMMSTVLKPPPRRDFDDLMAFEGFIRDETWDNDFDYCHAHLTYYPPFILKEVHNNLDKIKPTMNKNSRKFKRNLQHHIKKHLMHDMETCSGFKMDFNKVGMVETPTKVKWRFEDMGDHGFSKEEEDMYGRHWKLELEVTCNNENPLVEVDYKATPIM
;
A
#
# COMPACT_ATOMS: atom_id res chain seq x y z
N MET A 1 34.75 -22.00 33.08
CA MET A 1 33.40 -22.12 32.49
C MET A 1 32.92 -20.73 32.12
N THR A 2 33.03 -20.34 30.85
CA THR A 2 32.59 -19.02 30.37
C THR A 2 31.32 -19.20 29.53
N ALA A 3 30.19 -18.80 30.12
CA ALA A 3 28.89 -18.79 29.45
C ALA A 3 28.87 -17.72 28.35
N LYS A 4 28.77 -18.14 27.08
CA LYS A 4 28.47 -17.26 25.95
C LYS A 4 26.98 -16.91 25.99
N LYS A 5 26.68 -15.63 26.25
CA LYS A 5 25.34 -15.04 26.09
C LYS A 5 24.89 -15.19 24.63
N SER A 6 23.75 -15.85 24.43
CA SER A 6 23.03 -15.91 23.16
C SER A 6 22.49 -14.54 22.79
N LYS A 7 22.97 -13.95 21.69
CA LYS A 7 22.31 -12.82 21.04
C LYS A 7 21.04 -13.36 20.38
N SER A 8 19.88 -13.09 20.98
CA SER A 8 18.59 -13.20 20.29
C SER A 8 18.55 -12.11 19.22
N GLY A 9 19.00 -12.45 18.02
CA GLY A 9 18.75 -11.65 16.83
C GLY A 9 17.31 -11.93 16.40
N ARG A 10 16.45 -10.91 16.47
CA ARG A 10 15.17 -10.92 15.78
C ARG A 10 15.50 -11.12 14.30
N MET A 11 15.28 -12.33 13.78
CA MET A 11 15.49 -12.63 12.37
C MET A 11 14.46 -11.82 11.58
N THR A 12 14.90 -10.74 10.96
CA THR A 12 14.19 -10.08 9.87
C THR A 12 14.33 -11.00 8.65
N THR A 13 13.53 -12.05 8.59
CA THR A 13 13.32 -12.80 7.34
C THR A 13 12.54 -11.88 6.42
N THR A 14 13.22 -11.30 5.44
CA THR A 14 12.61 -10.53 4.35
C THR A 14 11.68 -11.44 3.55
N LEU A 15 10.52 -10.93 3.10
CA LEU A 15 9.74 -11.61 2.06
C LEU A 15 10.63 -11.85 0.84
N ASP A 16 10.64 -13.08 0.33
CA ASP A 16 11.42 -13.43 -0.85
C ASP A 16 10.67 -13.00 -2.11
N LEU A 17 10.87 -11.74 -2.49
CA LEU A 17 10.28 -11.12 -3.69
C LEU A 17 10.66 -11.85 -4.99
N SER A 18 11.68 -12.73 -4.97
CA SER A 18 12.05 -13.54 -6.14
C SER A 18 11.10 -14.72 -6.40
N THR A 19 10.24 -15.03 -5.45
CA THR A 19 9.25 -16.13 -5.53
C THR A 19 7.82 -15.65 -5.77
N CYS A 20 7.60 -14.34 -5.90
CA CYS A 20 6.28 -13.79 -6.21
C CYS A 20 5.87 -14.16 -7.64
N GLU A 21 4.76 -14.90 -7.75
CA GLU A 21 4.17 -15.27 -9.03
C GLU A 21 3.52 -14.05 -9.68
N LYS A 22 3.61 -13.97 -11.01
CA LYS A 22 2.92 -12.93 -11.78
C LYS A 22 1.47 -13.34 -12.00
N LEU A 23 0.58 -12.35 -11.92
CA LEU A 23 -0.80 -12.51 -12.33
C LEU A 23 -0.86 -12.31 -13.84
N ASP A 24 -0.62 -13.38 -14.59
CA ASP A 24 -0.57 -13.31 -16.06
C ASP A 24 -1.98 -13.19 -16.69
N HIS A 25 -3.02 -13.64 -15.99
CA HIS A 25 -4.41 -13.66 -16.46
C HIS A 25 -5.40 -13.28 -15.36
N LEU A 26 -6.44 -12.55 -15.75
CA LEU A 26 -7.56 -12.22 -14.87
C LEU A 26 -8.48 -13.41 -14.67
N GLN A 27 -9.11 -13.43 -13.50
CA GLN A 27 -10.12 -14.41 -13.13
C GLN A 27 -11.48 -13.71 -12.90
N PRO A 28 -12.60 -14.47 -12.99
CA PRO A 28 -13.92 -13.95 -12.65
C PRO A 28 -13.97 -13.38 -11.23
N ILE A 29 -14.83 -12.40 -11.05
CA ILE A 29 -15.09 -11.75 -9.76
C ILE A 29 -15.48 -12.78 -8.69
N PRO A 30 -14.81 -12.80 -7.52
CA PRO A 30 -15.21 -13.67 -6.42
C PRO A 30 -16.64 -13.40 -5.95
N LYS A 31 -17.38 -14.48 -5.65
CA LYS A 31 -18.76 -14.39 -5.16
C LYS A 31 -18.87 -13.68 -3.80
N SER A 32 -17.80 -13.70 -3.01
CA SER A 32 -17.68 -12.94 -1.75
C SER A 32 -17.91 -11.45 -1.98
N ARG A 33 -17.39 -10.90 -3.08
CA ARG A 33 -17.48 -9.47 -3.39
C ARG A 33 -18.90 -9.00 -3.70
N SER A 34 -19.73 -9.83 -4.31
CA SER A 34 -21.13 -9.49 -4.64
C SER A 34 -21.95 -9.11 -3.40
N SER A 35 -21.57 -9.58 -2.21
CA SER A 35 -22.22 -9.23 -0.94
C SER A 35 -21.96 -7.79 -0.46
N SER A 36 -20.97 -7.11 -1.03
CA SER A 36 -20.59 -5.73 -0.67
C SER A 36 -21.35 -4.66 -1.47
N ILE A 37 -22.20 -5.05 -2.42
CA ILE A 37 -23.01 -4.14 -3.22
C ILE A 37 -24.26 -3.76 -2.42
N THR A 38 -24.49 -2.45 -2.25
CA THR A 38 -25.73 -1.93 -1.65
C THR A 38 -26.49 -1.06 -2.64
N SER A 39 -27.80 -1.30 -2.76
CA SER A 39 -28.71 -0.43 -3.51
C SER A 39 -29.09 0.75 -2.63
N ILE A 40 -28.84 1.97 -3.12
CA ILE A 40 -29.35 3.21 -2.54
C ILE A 40 -30.43 3.77 -3.46
N GLU A 41 -31.56 4.15 -2.87
CA GLU A 41 -32.65 4.82 -3.56
C GLU A 41 -32.43 6.32 -3.44
N SER A 42 -32.22 7.00 -4.56
CA SER A 42 -32.12 8.46 -4.61
C SER A 42 -33.51 9.09 -4.45
N GLU A 43 -33.57 10.37 -4.04
CA GLU A 43 -34.82 11.11 -3.82
C GLU A 43 -35.74 11.16 -5.06
N ASP A 44 -35.17 10.99 -6.27
CA ASP A 44 -35.89 10.91 -7.54
C ASP A 44 -36.44 9.51 -7.89
N GLY A 45 -36.35 8.54 -6.97
CA GLY A 45 -36.78 7.15 -7.19
C GLY A 45 -35.82 6.32 -8.07
N MET A 46 -34.64 6.86 -8.39
CA MET A 46 -33.61 6.14 -9.15
C MET A 46 -32.77 5.28 -8.19
N MET A 47 -32.81 3.96 -8.36
CA MET A 47 -31.91 3.05 -7.65
C MET A 47 -30.50 3.11 -8.26
N SER A 48 -29.49 3.39 -7.43
CA SER A 48 -28.08 3.25 -7.81
C SER A 48 -27.42 2.20 -6.92
N THR A 49 -26.58 1.35 -7.52
CA THR A 49 -25.79 0.37 -6.80
C THR A 49 -24.47 1.01 -6.40
N VAL A 50 -24.23 1.15 -5.09
CA VAL A 50 -22.97 1.65 -4.56
C VAL A 50 -22.23 0.50 -3.88
N LEU A 51 -20.99 0.29 -4.32
CA LEU A 51 -20.06 -0.60 -3.65
C LEU A 51 -19.58 0.09 -2.37
N LYS A 52 -19.74 -0.56 -1.22
CA LYS A 52 -19.14 -0.06 0.02
C LYS A 52 -17.62 -0.01 -0.13
N PRO A 53 -16.91 0.91 0.56
CA PRO A 53 -15.46 0.85 0.59
C PRO A 53 -15.00 -0.47 1.27
N PRO A 54 -13.89 -1.07 0.79
CA PRO A 54 -13.38 -2.29 1.38
C PRO A 54 -13.00 -2.08 2.85
N PRO A 55 -13.11 -3.11 3.71
CA PRO A 55 -12.75 -3.00 5.12
C PRO A 55 -11.26 -2.70 5.25
N ARG A 56 -10.94 -1.67 6.04
CA ARG A 56 -9.56 -1.25 6.31
C ARG A 56 -8.85 -2.28 7.19
N ARG A 57 -7.65 -2.68 6.77
CA ARG A 57 -6.70 -3.45 7.59
C ARG A 57 -5.50 -2.60 7.96
N ASP A 58 -5.12 -2.60 9.23
CA ASP A 58 -3.99 -1.81 9.75
C ASP A 58 -2.75 -2.70 9.97
N PHE A 59 -1.60 -2.19 9.59
CA PHE A 59 -0.29 -2.84 9.66
C PHE A 59 0.74 -1.88 10.28
N ASP A 60 1.70 -2.43 11.00
CA ASP A 60 2.81 -1.71 11.63
C ASP A 60 4.20 -2.07 11.05
N ASP A 61 4.22 -3.02 10.12
CA ASP A 61 5.43 -3.54 9.49
C ASP A 61 5.23 -3.77 7.98
N LEU A 62 6.27 -3.47 7.20
CA LEU A 62 6.25 -3.57 5.74
C LEU A 62 6.00 -5.01 5.28
N MET A 63 6.56 -6.00 5.97
CA MET A 63 6.43 -7.40 5.58
C MET A 63 4.99 -7.89 5.70
N ALA A 64 4.29 -7.50 6.77
CA ALA A 64 2.89 -7.89 6.95
C ALA A 64 1.99 -7.23 5.89
N PHE A 65 2.30 -5.98 5.54
CA PHE A 65 1.60 -5.23 4.49
C PHE A 65 1.83 -5.83 3.09
N GLU A 66 3.08 -6.15 2.73
CA GLU A 66 3.44 -6.80 1.47
C GLU A 66 2.83 -8.20 1.35
N GLY A 67 2.87 -8.97 2.45
CA GLY A 67 2.21 -10.28 2.53
C GLY A 67 0.72 -10.18 2.29
N PHE A 68 0.05 -9.20 2.89
CA PHE A 68 -1.37 -8.94 2.64
C PHE A 68 -1.66 -8.68 1.16
N ILE A 69 -0.91 -7.80 0.49
CA ILE A 69 -1.11 -7.50 -0.93
C ILE A 69 -0.98 -8.76 -1.79
N ARG A 70 0.03 -9.58 -1.53
CA ARG A 70 0.23 -10.85 -2.25
C ARG A 70 -0.93 -11.83 -2.01
N ASP A 71 -1.35 -11.96 -0.76
CA ASP A 71 -2.40 -12.90 -0.37
C ASP A 71 -3.75 -12.47 -0.98
N GLU A 72 -4.05 -11.17 -1.07
CA GLU A 72 -5.25 -10.66 -1.78
C GLU A 72 -5.20 -10.93 -3.29
N THR A 73 -4.02 -10.93 -3.91
CA THR A 73 -3.86 -11.41 -5.30
C THR A 73 -4.18 -12.89 -5.41
N TRP A 74 -3.67 -13.71 -4.50
CA TRP A 74 -3.90 -15.17 -4.51
C TRP A 74 -5.36 -15.54 -4.25
N ASP A 75 -6.03 -14.81 -3.35
CA ASP A 75 -7.45 -14.96 -3.04
C ASP A 75 -8.35 -14.32 -4.12
N ASN A 76 -7.74 -13.72 -5.15
CA ASN A 76 -8.42 -13.09 -6.27
C ASN A 76 -9.31 -11.90 -5.86
N ASP A 77 -9.01 -11.23 -4.73
CA ASP A 77 -9.73 -10.07 -4.17
C ASP A 77 -8.93 -8.74 -4.29
N PHE A 78 -7.79 -8.76 -4.99
CA PHE A 78 -6.85 -7.63 -5.18
C PHE A 78 -7.47 -6.32 -5.70
N ASP A 79 -8.59 -6.37 -6.42
CA ASP A 79 -9.27 -5.20 -6.97
C ASP A 79 -10.28 -4.57 -5.99
N TYR A 80 -10.39 -5.10 -4.77
CA TYR A 80 -11.26 -4.61 -3.71
C TYR A 80 -10.65 -4.77 -2.31
N CYS A 81 -9.61 -3.98 -2.01
CA CYS A 81 -8.93 -4.03 -0.71
C CYS A 81 -8.56 -2.64 -0.17
N HIS A 82 -8.41 -2.53 1.15
CA HIS A 82 -7.93 -1.33 1.84
C HIS A 82 -6.93 -1.70 2.93
N ALA A 83 -5.69 -1.29 2.75
CA ALA A 83 -4.61 -1.50 3.70
C ALA A 83 -4.02 -0.17 4.16
N HIS A 84 -3.74 -0.09 5.45
CA HIS A 84 -3.10 1.06 6.06
C HIS A 84 -1.85 0.61 6.80
N LEU A 85 -0.71 1.23 6.53
CA LEU A 85 0.58 0.88 7.11
C LEU A 85 1.15 2.10 7.83
N THR A 86 1.52 1.94 9.11
CA THR A 86 2.27 2.95 9.87
C THR A 86 3.62 2.39 10.30
N TYR A 87 4.71 2.96 9.78
CA TYR A 87 6.05 2.40 10.01
C TYR A 87 7.15 3.47 10.10
N TYR A 88 8.31 3.05 10.61
CA TYR A 88 9.54 3.84 10.51
C TYR A 88 10.28 3.50 9.21
N PRO A 89 10.55 4.48 8.32
CA PRO A 89 11.27 4.20 7.09
C PRO A 89 12.65 3.58 7.34
N PRO A 90 13.12 2.62 6.51
CA PRO A 90 14.40 1.94 6.71
C PRO A 90 15.61 2.86 6.82
N PHE A 91 15.60 4.00 6.11
CA PHE A 91 16.71 4.96 6.18
C PHE A 91 16.80 5.67 7.54
N ILE A 92 15.68 5.81 8.27
CA ILE A 92 15.67 6.33 9.64
C ILE A 92 16.23 5.30 10.59
N LEU A 93 15.72 4.06 10.52
CA LEU A 93 16.18 2.95 11.37
C LEU A 93 17.68 2.71 11.21
N LYS A 94 18.20 2.80 9.99
CA LYS A 94 19.65 2.76 9.69
C LYS A 94 20.42 3.92 10.32
N GLU A 95 19.92 5.16 10.21
CA GLU A 95 20.58 6.36 10.76
C GLU A 95 20.67 6.33 12.29
N VAL A 96 19.70 5.71 12.98
CA VAL A 96 19.66 5.60 14.45
C VAL A 96 20.16 4.25 14.98
N HIS A 97 20.68 3.38 14.11
CA HIS A 97 21.13 2.01 14.45
C HIS A 97 20.06 1.18 15.19
N ASN A 98 18.80 1.24 14.73
CA ASN A 98 17.64 0.59 15.34
C ASN A 98 17.35 0.99 16.79
N ASN A 99 17.90 2.12 17.26
CA ASN A 99 17.58 2.69 18.56
C ASN A 99 16.69 3.93 18.40
N LEU A 100 15.39 3.78 18.67
CA LEU A 100 14.40 4.84 18.49
C LEU A 100 14.65 6.06 19.40
N ASP A 101 15.32 5.89 20.54
CA ASP A 101 15.66 7.00 21.45
C ASP A 101 16.67 7.97 20.83
N LYS A 102 17.37 7.55 19.77
CA LYS A 102 18.34 8.37 19.04
C LYS A 102 17.72 9.14 17.87
N ILE A 103 16.40 9.04 17.67
CA ILE A 103 15.69 9.82 16.66
C ILE A 103 15.84 11.30 17.01
N LYS A 104 16.39 12.06 16.06
CA LYS A 104 16.53 13.52 16.22
C LYS A 104 15.18 14.18 15.96
N PRO A 105 14.82 15.26 16.69
CA PRO A 105 13.60 16.04 16.42
C PRO A 105 13.55 16.70 15.04
N THR A 106 14.66 16.67 14.28
CA THR A 106 14.73 17.18 12.91
C THR A 106 14.47 16.08 11.86
N MET A 107 14.31 14.82 12.26
CA MET A 107 13.98 13.70 11.37
C MET A 107 12.46 13.61 11.16
N ASN A 108 11.89 14.61 10.48
CA ASN A 108 10.45 14.68 10.19
C ASN A 108 10.21 15.49 8.92
N LYS A 109 8.95 15.82 8.60
CA LYS A 109 8.59 16.55 7.37
C LYS A 109 9.31 17.87 7.16
N ASN A 110 9.75 18.54 8.24
CA ASN A 110 10.39 19.85 8.15
C ASN A 110 11.82 19.75 7.59
N SER A 111 12.40 18.55 7.60
CA SER A 111 13.71 18.30 6.99
C SER A 111 13.60 18.00 5.50
N ARG A 112 14.28 18.81 4.68
CA ARG A 112 14.43 18.56 3.24
C ARG A 112 15.15 17.23 2.95
N LYS A 113 16.12 16.84 3.79
CA LYS A 113 16.81 15.54 3.70
C LYS A 113 15.82 14.40 3.91
N PHE A 114 14.97 14.51 4.94
CA PHE A 114 13.93 13.53 5.23
C PHE A 114 12.96 13.37 4.06
N LYS A 115 12.35 14.47 3.57
CA LYS A 115 11.41 14.44 2.45
C LYS A 115 12.01 13.80 1.19
N ARG A 116 13.26 14.13 0.84
CA ARG A 116 13.95 13.56 -0.32
C ARG A 116 14.19 12.05 -0.15
N ASN A 117 14.69 11.63 1.01
CA ASN A 117 14.95 10.22 1.28
C ASN A 117 13.66 9.40 1.30
N LEU A 118 12.58 9.98 1.84
CA LEU A 118 11.26 9.37 1.83
C LEU A 118 10.71 9.21 0.41
N GLN A 119 10.76 10.25 -0.42
CA GLN A 119 10.34 10.14 -1.83
C GLN A 119 11.15 9.10 -2.61
N HIS A 120 12.46 9.00 -2.35
CA HIS A 120 13.29 7.97 -2.94
C HIS A 120 12.83 6.57 -2.48
N HIS A 121 12.58 6.39 -1.19
CA HIS A 121 12.10 5.14 -0.63
C HIS A 121 10.75 4.73 -1.21
N ILE A 122 9.78 5.65 -1.32
CA ILE A 122 8.46 5.39 -1.90
C ILE A 122 8.59 4.83 -3.33
N LYS A 123 9.41 5.48 -4.17
CA LYS A 123 9.54 5.11 -5.59
C LYS A 123 10.38 3.87 -5.85
N LYS A 124 11.40 3.60 -5.02
CA LYS A 124 12.39 2.55 -5.27
C LYS A 124 12.15 1.27 -4.48
N HIS A 125 11.36 1.36 -3.42
CA HIS A 125 11.05 0.24 -2.56
C HIS A 125 9.54 0.09 -2.48
N LEU A 126 8.83 0.94 -1.73
CA LEU A 126 7.39 0.74 -1.47
C LEU A 126 6.56 0.42 -2.72
N MET A 127 6.57 1.27 -3.75
CA MET A 127 5.80 1.03 -4.98
C MET A 127 6.28 -0.19 -5.77
N HIS A 128 7.60 -0.41 -5.79
CA HIS A 128 8.20 -1.51 -6.53
C HIS A 128 7.94 -2.87 -5.85
N ASP A 129 8.02 -2.90 -4.53
CA ASP A 129 7.79 -4.08 -3.72
C ASP A 129 6.29 -4.42 -3.76
N MET A 130 5.39 -3.42 -3.74
CA MET A 130 3.95 -3.61 -3.96
C MET A 130 3.64 -4.20 -5.35
N GLU A 131 4.19 -3.64 -6.42
CA GLU A 131 4.04 -4.16 -7.79
C GLU A 131 4.49 -5.62 -7.85
N THR A 132 5.67 -5.91 -7.30
CA THR A 132 6.25 -7.27 -7.27
C THR A 132 5.38 -8.25 -6.48
N CYS A 133 4.88 -7.86 -5.31
CA CYS A 133 4.04 -8.72 -4.47
C CYS A 133 2.66 -8.95 -5.07
N SER A 134 2.10 -7.93 -5.73
CA SER A 134 0.76 -7.98 -6.33
C SER A 134 0.69 -8.84 -7.59
N GLY A 135 1.83 -9.04 -8.26
CA GLY A 135 1.92 -9.84 -9.49
C GLY A 135 1.44 -9.12 -10.75
N PHE A 136 0.93 -7.89 -10.67
CA PHE A 136 0.52 -7.08 -11.83
C PHE A 136 1.23 -5.73 -11.86
N LYS A 137 1.16 -5.03 -12.99
CA LYS A 137 1.87 -3.77 -13.19
C LYS A 137 1.12 -2.64 -12.48
N MET A 138 1.82 -1.85 -11.67
CA MET A 138 1.27 -0.66 -11.01
C MET A 138 1.96 0.60 -11.56
N ASP A 139 1.23 1.44 -12.28
CA ASP A 139 1.73 2.72 -12.82
C ASP A 139 1.16 3.91 -12.01
N PHE A 140 1.68 4.05 -10.79
CA PHE A 140 1.30 5.14 -9.89
C PHE A 140 1.72 6.50 -10.42
N ASN A 141 0.75 7.22 -10.98
CA ASN A 141 0.93 8.60 -11.40
C ASN A 141 0.78 9.54 -10.20
N LYS A 142 1.67 10.53 -10.09
CA LYS A 142 1.59 11.51 -9.00
C LYS A 142 0.45 12.50 -9.29
N VAL A 143 -0.65 12.34 -8.56
CA VAL A 143 -1.83 13.21 -8.68
C VAL A 143 -1.67 14.50 -7.89
N GLY A 144 -1.04 14.44 -6.71
CA GLY A 144 -0.99 15.61 -5.85
C GLY A 144 0.00 15.57 -4.70
N MET A 145 0.25 16.74 -4.14
CA MET A 145 0.95 16.90 -2.87
C MET A 145 0.27 18.01 -2.08
N VAL A 146 -0.13 17.69 -0.85
CA VAL A 146 -0.71 18.64 0.09
C VAL A 146 0.25 18.80 1.26
N GLU A 147 0.86 19.98 1.37
CA GLU A 147 1.71 20.33 2.51
C GLU A 147 0.94 21.28 3.43
N THR A 148 0.81 20.87 4.69
CA THR A 148 0.22 21.63 5.77
C THR A 148 1.30 21.93 6.82
N PRO A 149 1.04 22.85 7.78
CA PRO A 149 1.99 23.11 8.86
C PRO A 149 2.35 21.86 9.68
N THR A 150 1.45 20.87 9.77
CA THR A 150 1.62 19.66 10.60
C THR A 150 1.98 18.41 9.79
N LYS A 151 1.47 18.26 8.56
CA LYS A 151 1.72 17.07 7.73
C LYS A 151 2.01 17.38 6.26
N VAL A 152 2.75 16.50 5.61
CA VAL A 152 2.86 16.43 4.15
C VAL A 152 2.21 15.13 3.70
N LYS A 153 1.31 15.23 2.73
CA LYS A 153 0.64 14.10 2.09
C LYS A 153 0.96 14.08 0.60
N TRP A 154 1.45 12.95 0.11
CA TRP A 154 1.57 12.65 -1.31
C TRP A 154 0.43 11.74 -1.73
N ARG A 155 -0.18 12.04 -2.88
CA ARG A 155 -1.23 11.22 -3.48
C ARG A 155 -0.76 10.70 -4.82
N PHE A 156 -0.92 9.40 -5.00
CA PHE A 156 -0.69 8.71 -6.25
C PHE A 156 -1.94 7.93 -6.61
N GLU A 157 -2.22 7.86 -7.91
CA GLU A 157 -3.36 7.13 -8.45
C GLU A 157 -2.90 6.38 -9.69
N ASP A 158 -3.45 5.19 -9.85
CA ASP A 158 -3.32 4.38 -11.05
C ASP A 158 -4.72 4.02 -11.56
N MET A 159 -5.01 4.41 -12.79
CA MET A 159 -6.24 4.08 -13.53
C MET A 159 -5.91 3.40 -14.86
N GLY A 160 -4.71 2.81 -14.96
CA GLY A 160 -4.27 2.07 -16.13
C GLY A 160 -4.95 0.71 -16.25
N ASP A 161 -4.45 -0.07 -17.20
CA ASP A 161 -4.88 -1.45 -17.50
C ASP A 161 -4.14 -2.50 -16.64
N HIS A 162 -3.29 -2.05 -15.72
CA HIS A 162 -2.47 -2.88 -14.82
C HIS A 162 -1.63 -3.95 -15.53
N GLY A 163 -1.36 -3.77 -16.84
CA GLY A 163 -0.67 -4.72 -17.70
C GLY A 163 -1.54 -5.79 -18.38
N PHE A 164 -2.86 -5.73 -18.23
CA PHE A 164 -3.82 -6.63 -18.87
C PHE A 164 -4.34 -6.08 -20.20
N SER A 165 -4.90 -6.96 -21.03
CA SER A 165 -5.54 -6.54 -22.28
C SER A 165 -6.98 -6.08 -22.00
N LYS A 166 -7.45 -5.07 -22.75
CA LYS A 166 -8.83 -4.57 -22.62
C LYS A 166 -9.86 -5.67 -22.88
N GLU A 167 -9.56 -6.57 -23.81
CA GLU A 167 -10.44 -7.71 -24.12
C GLU A 167 -10.64 -8.63 -22.90
N GLU A 168 -9.59 -8.80 -22.09
CA GLU A 168 -9.62 -9.62 -20.88
C GLU A 168 -10.30 -8.89 -19.71
N GLU A 169 -10.02 -7.61 -19.50
CA GLU A 169 -10.70 -6.77 -18.51
C GLU A 169 -12.21 -6.74 -18.77
N ASP A 170 -12.62 -6.53 -20.03
CA ASP A 170 -14.03 -6.49 -20.42
C ASP A 170 -14.71 -7.87 -20.33
N MET A 171 -13.98 -8.96 -20.62
CA MET A 171 -14.49 -10.33 -20.48
C MET A 171 -14.88 -10.65 -19.05
N TYR A 172 -14.09 -10.19 -18.07
CA TYR A 172 -14.35 -10.43 -16.65
C TYR A 172 -15.03 -9.25 -15.94
N GLY A 173 -15.30 -8.15 -16.67
CA GLY A 173 -15.89 -6.93 -16.12
C GLY A 173 -15.05 -6.34 -15.00
N ARG A 174 -13.72 -6.35 -15.16
CA ARG A 174 -12.76 -6.16 -14.08
C ARG A 174 -11.87 -4.96 -14.35
N HIS A 175 -12.42 -3.80 -14.03
CA HIS A 175 -11.75 -2.50 -14.10
C HIS A 175 -11.60 -1.97 -12.67
N TRP A 176 -10.41 -1.54 -12.27
CA TRP A 176 -10.20 -0.96 -10.94
C TRP A 176 -9.15 0.15 -10.96
N LYS A 177 -9.25 1.03 -9.97
CA LYS A 177 -8.24 2.04 -9.69
C LYS A 177 -7.49 1.70 -8.42
N LEU A 178 -6.23 2.14 -8.37
CA LEU A 178 -5.39 2.08 -7.18
C LEU A 178 -5.15 3.49 -6.67
N GLU A 179 -5.35 3.71 -5.38
CA GLU A 179 -5.06 4.95 -4.69
C GLU A 179 -4.00 4.68 -3.63
N LEU A 180 -2.92 5.45 -3.65
CA LEU A 180 -1.85 5.38 -2.66
C LEU A 180 -1.63 6.77 -2.06
N GLU A 181 -1.92 6.92 -0.77
CA GLU A 181 -1.59 8.11 -0.01
C GLU A 181 -0.41 7.83 0.93
N VAL A 182 0.63 8.67 0.88
CA VAL A 182 1.74 8.59 1.82
C VAL A 182 1.82 9.88 2.61
N THR A 183 1.75 9.79 3.94
CA THR A 183 1.73 10.93 4.85
C THR A 183 2.90 10.87 5.85
N CYS A 184 3.51 12.02 6.10
CA CYS A 184 4.45 12.20 7.19
C CYS A 184 4.15 13.49 7.98
N ASN A 185 4.48 13.50 9.26
CA ASN A 185 4.15 14.59 10.18
C ASN A 185 5.40 15.40 10.60
N ASN A 186 5.22 16.44 11.42
CA ASN A 186 6.27 17.32 11.97
C ASN A 186 6.79 16.91 13.34
N GLU A 187 6.26 15.86 13.95
CA GLU A 187 6.57 15.48 15.33
C GLU A 187 7.56 14.33 15.37
N ASN A 188 7.41 13.37 14.47
CA ASN A 188 8.18 12.14 14.43
C ASN A 188 8.46 11.69 12.98
N PRO A 189 9.39 10.73 12.78
CA PRO A 189 9.70 10.17 11.47
C PRO A 189 8.71 9.09 11.00
N LEU A 190 7.58 8.87 11.69
CA LEU A 190 6.61 7.87 11.25
C LEU A 190 6.02 8.26 9.90
N VAL A 191 5.80 7.24 9.09
CA VAL A 191 5.17 7.35 7.78
C VAL A 191 3.93 6.51 7.79
N GLU A 192 2.82 7.14 7.42
CA GLU A 192 1.52 6.51 7.22
C GLU A 192 1.32 6.30 5.73
N VAL A 193 0.95 5.10 5.34
CA VAL A 193 0.63 4.70 3.96
C VAL A 193 -0.80 4.21 3.97
N ASP A 194 -1.61 4.73 3.07
CA ASP A 194 -2.99 4.30 2.85
C ASP A 194 -3.08 3.81 1.40
N TYR A 195 -3.29 2.50 1.24
CA TYR A 195 -3.40 1.84 -0.06
C TYR A 195 -4.82 1.33 -0.23
N LYS A 196 -5.44 1.65 -1.36
CA LYS A 196 -6.82 1.27 -1.65
C LYS A 196 -6.95 0.84 -3.10
N ALA A 197 -7.53 -0.34 -3.31
CA ALA A 197 -7.99 -0.79 -4.62
C ALA A 197 -9.52 -0.73 -4.64
N THR A 198 -10.07 -0.07 -5.67
CA THR A 198 -11.53 0.04 -5.83
C THR A 198 -11.94 -0.23 -7.27
N PRO A 199 -12.97 -1.04 -7.51
CA PRO A 199 -13.54 -1.22 -8.83
C PRO A 199 -14.05 0.09 -9.42
N ILE A 200 -13.83 0.26 -10.72
CA ILE A 200 -14.42 1.32 -11.53
C ILE A 200 -15.68 0.71 -12.14
N MET A 201 -16.85 1.22 -11.74
CA MET A 201 -18.15 0.83 -12.29
C MET A 201 -18.56 1.75 -13.44
#